data_AF-A0A3B9YRF8-F1
#
_entry.id   AF-A0A3B9YRF8-F1
#
_cell.length_a   1.000
_cell.length_b   1.000
_cell.length_c   1.000
_cell.angle_alpha   90.00
_cell.angle_beta   90.00
_cell.angle_gamma   90.00
#
_symmetry.space_group_name_H-M   'P 1'
#
loop_
_entity.id
_entity.type
_entity.pdbx_description
1 polymer ?
#
loop_
_entity_poly.entity_id
_entity_poly.type
_entity_poly.pdbx_seq_one_letter_code
_entity_poly.pdbx_strand_id
1 'polypeptide(L)' 'MLGLSQEQFADAYGIPLRTVQSWEQGVRQPDATARSYLKAIGKIPAQVRNALAR' A
#
# COMPACT_ATOMS: atom_id res chain seq x y z
N MET A 1 -1.81 -5.67 7.90
CA MET A 1 -0.51 -5.18 7.39
C MET A 1 0.51 -6.30 7.42
N LEU A 2 1.39 -6.38 6.43
CA LEU A 2 2.42 -7.42 6.22
C LEU A 2 3.56 -7.41 7.26
N GLY A 3 3.27 -7.04 8.51
CA GLY A 3 4.28 -6.80 9.56
C GLY A 3 5.12 -5.54 9.37
N LEU A 4 4.76 -4.66 8.41
CA LEU A 4 5.44 -3.39 8.13
C LEU A 4 4.81 -2.25 8.91
N SER A 5 5.63 -1.27 9.31
CA SER A 5 5.14 0.05 9.68
C SER A 5 4.47 0.76 8.49
N GLN A 6 3.68 1.80 8.77
CA GLN A 6 3.05 2.64 7.72
C GLN A 6 4.10 3.24 6.77
N GLU A 7 5.23 3.70 7.29
CA GLU A 7 6.34 4.28 6.53
C GLU A 7 6.98 3.26 5.61
N GLN A 8 7.28 2.06 6.13
CA GLN A 8 7.82 0.97 5.32
C GLN A 8 6.83 0.50 4.26
N PHE A 9 5.53 0.50 4.56
CA PHE A 9 4.50 0.14 3.58
C PHE A 9 4.38 1.20 2.48
N ALA A 10 4.38 2.47 2.86
CA ALA A 10 4.33 3.61 1.96
C ALA A 10 5.50 3.59 0.96
N ASP A 11 6.71 3.42 1.48
CA ASP A 11 7.94 3.35 0.69
C ASP A 11 7.97 2.11 -0.22
N ALA A 12 7.71 0.92 0.33
CA ALA A 12 7.80 -0.34 -0.41
C ALA A 12 6.79 -0.46 -1.57
N TYR A 13 5.67 0.26 -1.51
CA TYR A 13 4.58 0.16 -2.48
C TYR A 13 4.28 1.47 -3.22
N GLY A 14 5.09 2.51 -3.03
CA GLY A 14 4.94 3.79 -3.72
C GLY A 14 3.63 4.52 -3.42
N ILE A 15 3.06 4.32 -2.21
CA ILE A 15 1.84 4.99 -1.76
C ILE A 15 2.25 6.09 -0.79
N PRO A 16 1.83 7.36 -0.97
CA PRO A 16 2.20 8.42 -0.03
C PRO A 16 1.77 8.07 1.41
N LEU A 17 2.67 8.28 2.38
CA LEU A 17 2.41 7.95 3.80
C LEU A 17 1.10 8.56 4.32
N ARG A 18 0.84 9.82 3.96
CA ARG A 18 -0.41 10.53 4.32
C ARG A 18 -1.66 9.83 3.78
N THR A 19 -1.56 9.21 2.61
CA THR A 19 -2.66 8.43 2.01
C THR A 19 -2.90 7.15 2.80
N VAL A 20 -1.84 6.43 3.17
CA VAL A 20 -1.94 5.22 4.03
C VAL A 20 -2.59 5.57 5.36
N GLN A 21 -2.12 6.61 6.04
CA GLN A 21 -2.68 7.10 7.31
C GLN A 21 -4.17 7.46 7.18
N SER A 22 -4.53 8.18 6.12
CA SER A 22 -5.92 8.58 5.89
C SER A 22 -6.86 7.40 5.68
N TRP A 23 -6.37 6.29 5.10
CA TRP A 23 -7.16 5.08 4.93
C TRP A 23 -7.33 4.30 6.24
N GLU A 24 -6.25 4.13 7.00
CA GLU A 24 -6.30 3.38 8.26
C GLU A 24 -7.09 4.10 9.36
N GLN A 25 -7.07 5.43 9.36
CA GLN A 25 -7.89 6.26 10.24
C GLN A 25 -9.35 6.39 9.76
N GLY A 26 -9.69 5.85 8.59
CA GLY A 26 -11.05 5.93 8.02
C GLY A 26 -11.47 7.32 7.52
N VAL A 27 -10.56 8.31 7.53
CA VAL A 27 -10.81 9.67 7.03
C VAL A 27 -11.14 9.66 5.53
N ARG A 28 -10.51 8.75 4.77
CA ARG A 28 -10.82 8.50 3.36
C ARG A 28 -10.84 7.00 3.10
N GLN A 29 -11.62 6.58 2.10
CA GLN A 29 -11.58 5.21 1.61
C GLN A 29 -10.72 5.14 0.33
N PRO A 30 -9.98 4.04 0.11
CA PRO A 30 -9.28 3.82 -1.15
C PRO A 30 -10.30 3.75 -2.30
N ASP A 31 -10.01 4.37 -3.42
CA ASP A 31 -10.82 4.28 -4.65
C ASP A 31 -10.72 2.90 -5.32
N ALA A 32 -11.37 2.72 -6.47
CA ALA A 32 -11.37 1.43 -7.17
C ALA A 32 -9.97 0.98 -7.60
N THR A 33 -9.11 1.91 -8.01
CA THR A 33 -7.73 1.64 -8.44
C THR A 33 -6.88 1.25 -7.25
N ALA A 34 -6.93 2.03 -6.17
CA ALA A 34 -6.23 1.75 -4.92
C ALA A 34 -6.65 0.41 -4.32
N ARG A 35 -7.95 0.09 -4.29
CA ARG A 35 -8.44 -1.22 -3.83
C ARG A 35 -7.91 -2.38 -4.67
N SER A 36 -7.87 -2.21 -5.99
CA SER A 36 -7.32 -3.23 -6.90
C SER A 36 -5.83 -3.44 -6.68
N TYR A 37 -5.10 -2.35 -6.46
CA TYR A 37 -3.68 -2.39 -6.17
C TYR A 37 -3.39 -3.02 -4.80
N LEU A 38 -4.10 -2.63 -3.75
CA LEU A 38 -4.01 -3.25 -2.41
C LEU A 38 -4.34 -4.74 -2.45
N LYS A 39 -5.30 -5.16 -3.28
CA LYS A 39 -5.61 -6.57 -3.52
C LYS A 39 -4.45 -7.32 -4.18
N ALA A 40 -3.75 -6.69 -5.14
CA ALA A 40 -2.56 -7.28 -5.74
C ALA A 40 -1.43 -7.42 -4.70
N ILE A 41 -1.17 -6.37 -3.91
CA ILE A 41 -0.19 -6.41 -2.81
C ILE A 41 -0.52 -7.55 -1.84
N GLY A 42 -1.78 -7.73 -1.47
CA GLY A 42 -2.20 -8.81 -0.56
C GLY A 42 -1.99 -10.23 -1.11
N LYS A 43 -1.96 -10.40 -2.44
CA LYS A 43 -1.76 -11.71 -3.08
C LYS A 43 -0.30 -12.00 -3.41
N ILE A 44 0.42 -11.01 -3.89
CA ILE A 44 1.78 -11.15 -4.46
C ILE A 44 2.71 -10.02 -3.96
N PRO A 45 2.89 -9.87 -2.63
CA PRO A 45 3.57 -8.71 -2.04
C PRO A 45 5.03 -8.59 -2.46
N ALA A 46 5.72 -9.71 -2.65
CA ALA A 46 7.12 -9.73 -3.07
C ALA A 46 7.28 -9.33 -4.54
N GLN A 47 6.41 -9.83 -5.43
CA GLN A 47 6.43 -9.50 -6.85
C GLN A 47 6.11 -8.03 -7.08
N VAL A 48 5.10 -7.49 -6.39
CA VAL A 48 4.76 -6.06 -6.50
C VAL A 48 5.92 -5.20 -6.00
N ARG A 49 6.55 -5.55 -4.87
CA ARG A 49 7.72 -4.82 -4.35
C ARG A 49 8.88 -4.87 -5.35
N ASN A 50 9.19 -6.04 -5.89
CA ASN A 50 10.26 -6.22 -6.87
C ASN A 50 10.00 -5.44 -8.16
N ALA A 51 8.74 -5.36 -8.61
CA ALA A 51 8.37 -4.60 -9.81
C ALA A 51 8.52 -3.07 -9.61
N LEU A 52 8.57 -2.59 -8.36
CA LEU A 52 8.74 -1.19 -8.01
C LEU A 52 10.16 -0.86 -7.53
N ALA A 53 10.98 -1.87 -7.24
CA ALA A 53 12.38 -1.70 -6.93
C ALA A 53 13.12 -1.13 -8.15
N ARG A 54 13.92 -0.09 -7.93
CA ARG A 54 14.80 0.49 -8.96
C ARG A 54 16.04 -0.34 -9.18
#